data_AF-A0A0G0PGK9-F1
#
_entry.id   AF-A0A0G0PGK9-F1
#
_cell.length_a   1.000
_cell.length_b   1.000
_cell.length_c   1.000
_cell.angle_alpha   90.00
_cell.angle_beta   90.00
_cell.angle_gamma   90.00
#
_symmetry.space_group_name_H-M   'P 1'
#
loop_
_entity.id
_entity.type
_entity.pdbx_description
1 polymer ?
#
loop_
_entity_poly.entity_id
_entity_poly.type
_entity_poly.pdbx_seq_one_letter_code
_entity_poly.pdbx_strand_id
1 'polypeptide(L)'
;MNIEQIETPATYVKSKQGQTALKKKGDFKVIAMLLGLLIFVGGAVSVFLITQKQDTTPVAPTAPQSQPAAYIEKTQTCTLEFTVTEPDKITCGLSGCESDDDCSSNLICIEADNGNKYCADEDYKTACIDDPNTDSCCTAPEENLLSCGEKDCTNSDDCEDGYVCISTSDTDGDGNIVKYCADEDYLDECVADPSSTTCCEATVTVTPTVTTTVTPTTTVTTTVTPTTTVTATSTPTPSVTTVITTVGCNETCNANADCSNISHICYSGQCRLDVNPTDSQCKLANGETTIVRPINVPTESGPADWMNYIKAGLGALGVGALLLLLL
;
A
#
# COMPACT_ATOMS: atom_id res chain seq x y z
N MET A 1 36.41 -27.46 26.29
CA MET A 1 35.62 -26.25 26.55
C MET A 1 34.23 -26.71 26.93
N ASN A 2 33.92 -26.60 28.23
CA ASN A 2 32.65 -27.03 28.82
C ASN A 2 31.61 -25.93 28.63
N ILE A 3 30.39 -26.32 28.23
CA ILE A 3 29.24 -25.43 28.13
C ILE A 3 28.43 -25.60 29.42
N GLU A 4 28.38 -24.56 30.23
CA GLU A 4 27.54 -24.47 31.43
C GLU A 4 26.07 -24.25 31.02
N GLN A 5 25.19 -25.13 31.51
CA GLN A 5 23.74 -24.97 31.45
C GLN A 5 23.28 -24.05 32.59
N ILE A 6 22.53 -23.01 32.23
CA ILE A 6 21.86 -22.11 33.18
C ILE A 6 20.45 -22.65 33.44
N GLU A 7 20.25 -23.29 34.60
CA GLU A 7 18.93 -23.63 35.14
C GLU A 7 18.32 -22.42 35.86
N THR A 8 17.03 -22.16 35.61
CA THR A 8 16.25 -21.12 36.32
C THR A 8 15.45 -21.74 37.48
N PRO A 9 15.30 -21.04 38.62
CA PRO A 9 14.69 -21.62 39.81
C PRO A 9 13.15 -21.57 39.78
N ALA A 10 12.54 -22.72 40.07
CA ALA A 10 11.10 -22.89 40.26
C ALA A 10 10.60 -22.12 41.50
N THR A 11 9.60 -21.26 41.30
CA THR A 11 8.94 -20.50 42.38
C THR A 11 7.76 -21.29 42.93
N TYR A 12 7.87 -21.75 44.18
CA TYR A 12 6.81 -22.40 44.94
C TYR A 12 5.88 -21.35 45.57
N VAL A 13 4.60 -21.29 45.14
CA VAL A 13 3.58 -20.46 45.80
C VAL A 13 2.80 -21.29 46.80
N LYS A 14 2.97 -20.96 48.07
CA LYS A 14 2.38 -21.60 49.24
C LYS A 14 0.93 -21.12 49.43
N SER A 15 -0.03 -21.96 49.08
CA SER A 15 -1.47 -21.70 49.34
C SER A 15 -1.79 -21.97 50.82
N LYS A 16 -2.26 -20.94 51.53
CA LYS A 16 -2.74 -21.03 52.92
C LYS A 16 -4.27 -21.10 52.95
N GLN A 17 -4.75 -22.11 53.67
CA GLN A 17 -6.12 -22.30 54.14
C GLN A 17 -6.73 -21.06 54.81
N GLY A 18 -8.04 -20.88 54.59
CA GLY A 18 -8.88 -19.94 55.31
C GLY A 18 -10.35 -20.06 54.93
N GLN A 19 -10.95 -21.27 55.00
CA GLN A 19 -12.41 -21.42 54.89
C GLN A 19 -13.07 -20.87 56.15
N THR A 20 -13.68 -19.70 56.05
CA THR A 20 -14.67 -19.21 57.01
C THR A 20 -16.07 -19.55 56.49
N ALA A 21 -16.83 -20.24 57.33
CA ALA A 21 -18.21 -20.63 57.07
C ALA A 21 -19.11 -19.38 57.01
N LEU A 22 -19.48 -18.96 55.80
CA LEU A 22 -20.49 -17.93 55.60
C LEU A 22 -21.88 -18.54 55.74
N LYS A 23 -22.52 -18.17 56.85
CA LYS A 23 -23.91 -18.45 57.21
C LYS A 23 -24.83 -17.79 56.17
N LYS A 24 -25.36 -18.61 55.26
CA LYS A 24 -26.26 -18.24 54.17
C LYS A 24 -27.59 -17.71 54.72
N LYS A 25 -27.74 -16.39 54.78
CA LYS A 25 -29.06 -15.73 54.82
C LYS A 25 -29.44 -15.49 53.37
N GLY A 26 -30.29 -16.36 52.82
CA GLY A 26 -30.64 -16.35 51.41
C GLY A 26 -31.44 -15.11 51.05
N ASP A 27 -30.79 -14.14 50.42
CA ASP A 27 -31.47 -13.16 49.59
C ASP A 27 -31.96 -13.89 48.33
N PHE A 28 -33.16 -14.47 48.44
CA PHE A 28 -33.88 -15.12 47.33
C PHE A 28 -33.95 -14.21 46.09
N LYS A 29 -33.92 -12.88 46.28
CA LYS A 29 -33.84 -11.90 45.20
C LYS A 29 -32.55 -12.01 44.36
N VAL A 30 -31.40 -12.24 44.98
CA VAL A 30 -30.13 -12.39 44.27
C VAL A 30 -30.12 -13.70 43.47
N ILE A 31 -30.66 -14.77 44.04
CA ILE A 31 -30.77 -16.07 43.36
C ILE A 31 -31.74 -15.98 42.17
N ALA A 32 -32.89 -15.31 42.33
CA ALA A 32 -33.87 -15.12 41.26
C ALA A 32 -33.29 -14.25 40.11
N MET A 33 -32.52 -13.22 40.42
CA MET A 33 -31.87 -12.37 39.42
C MET A 33 -30.79 -13.13 38.64
N LEU A 34 -29.99 -13.95 39.32
CA LEU A 34 -28.97 -14.80 38.69
C LEU A 34 -29.59 -15.89 37.80
N LEU A 35 -30.73 -16.48 38.21
CA LEU A 35 -31.46 -17.45 37.40
C LEU A 35 -32.08 -16.79 36.16
N GLY A 36 -32.66 -15.59 36.30
CA GLY A 36 -33.22 -14.84 35.18
C GLY A 36 -32.17 -14.49 34.12
N LEU A 37 -30.98 -14.07 34.55
CA LEU A 37 -29.86 -13.78 33.65
C LEU A 37 -29.41 -15.03 32.88
N LEU A 38 -29.30 -16.18 33.55
CA LEU A 38 -28.92 -17.44 32.90
C LEU A 38 -29.95 -17.91 31.86
N ILE A 39 -31.24 -17.73 32.12
CA ILE A 39 -32.30 -18.07 31.16
C ILE A 39 -32.26 -17.12 29.95
N PHE A 40 -32.00 -15.82 30.17
CA PHE A 40 -31.95 -14.84 29.09
C PHE A 40 -30.74 -15.06 28.17
N VAL A 41 -29.55 -15.30 28.74
CA VAL A 41 -28.33 -15.59 27.97
C VAL A 41 -28.43 -16.96 27.28
N GLY A 42 -28.97 -17.99 27.96
CA GLY A 42 -29.17 -19.31 27.36
C GLY A 42 -30.21 -19.34 26.24
N GLY A 43 -31.30 -18.56 26.37
CA GLY A 43 -32.34 -18.42 25.36
C GLY A 43 -31.86 -17.70 24.09
N ALA A 44 -31.06 -16.64 24.25
CA ALA A 44 -30.53 -15.89 23.11
C ALA A 44 -29.59 -16.72 22.23
N VAL A 45 -28.75 -17.57 22.84
CA VAL A 45 -27.82 -18.45 22.09
C VAL A 45 -28.56 -19.56 21.33
N SER A 46 -29.68 -20.07 21.87
CA SER A 46 -30.43 -21.14 21.24
C SER A 46 -31.28 -20.69 20.04
N VAL A 47 -31.78 -19.44 20.03
CA VAL A 47 -32.46 -18.87 18.86
C VAL A 47 -31.46 -18.62 17.71
N PHE A 48 -30.24 -18.16 18.03
CA PHE A 48 -29.21 -17.88 17.01
C PHE A 48 -28.75 -19.15 16.25
N LEU A 49 -28.77 -20.32 16.88
CA LEU A 49 -28.41 -21.59 16.23
C LEU A 49 -29.52 -22.15 15.32
N ILE A 50 -30.78 -21.75 15.51
CA ILE A 50 -31.90 -22.23 14.68
C ILE A 50 -32.00 -21.42 13.37
N THR A 51 -31.57 -20.15 13.35
CA THR A 51 -31.69 -19.28 12.17
C THR A 51 -30.64 -19.55 11.07
N GLN A 52 -29.55 -20.27 11.36
CA GLN A 52 -28.52 -20.60 10.35
C GLN A 52 -28.85 -21.85 9.48
N LYS A 53 -30.05 -22.43 9.58
CA LYS A 53 -30.39 -23.69 8.89
C LYS A 53 -31.48 -23.63 7.82
N GLN A 54 -31.83 -22.46 7.29
CA GLN A 54 -32.81 -22.36 6.20
C GLN A 54 -32.22 -21.64 5.00
N ASP A 55 -31.55 -22.38 4.12
CA ASP A 55 -31.69 -22.22 2.67
C ASP A 55 -30.91 -23.32 1.93
N THR A 56 -31.51 -24.50 1.86
CA THR A 56 -31.15 -25.52 0.87
C THR A 56 -32.42 -26.17 0.31
N THR A 57 -33.20 -25.41 -0.45
CA THR A 57 -34.09 -26.05 -1.43
C THR A 57 -33.24 -26.46 -2.64
N PRO A 58 -33.16 -27.76 -2.99
CA PRO A 58 -32.48 -28.21 -4.20
C PRO A 58 -33.30 -27.77 -5.42
N VAL A 59 -32.85 -26.72 -6.11
CA VAL A 59 -33.40 -26.37 -7.43
C VAL A 59 -32.75 -27.30 -8.46
N ALA A 60 -33.48 -28.30 -8.91
CA ALA A 60 -33.06 -29.16 -10.00
C ALA A 60 -33.00 -28.36 -11.31
N PRO A 61 -31.95 -28.49 -12.15
CA PRO A 61 -31.88 -27.81 -13.44
C PRO A 61 -33.01 -28.33 -14.33
N THR A 62 -33.94 -27.44 -14.69
CA THR A 62 -34.94 -27.78 -15.70
C THR A 62 -34.23 -27.76 -17.04
N ALA A 63 -33.98 -28.95 -17.60
CA ALA A 63 -33.39 -29.09 -18.92
C ALA A 63 -34.25 -28.34 -19.95
N PRO A 64 -33.65 -27.54 -20.84
CA PRO A 64 -34.41 -26.82 -21.86
C PRO A 64 -35.10 -27.80 -22.81
N GLN A 65 -36.43 -27.69 -22.93
CA GLN A 65 -37.18 -28.39 -23.96
C GLN A 65 -36.78 -27.83 -25.34
N SER A 66 -36.31 -28.71 -26.22
CA SER A 66 -36.11 -28.42 -27.63
C SER A 66 -37.46 -28.29 -28.34
N GLN A 67 -37.74 -27.11 -28.90
CA GLN A 67 -38.76 -26.93 -29.92
C GLN A 67 -38.08 -26.86 -31.29
N PRO A 68 -38.22 -27.86 -32.17
CA PRO A 68 -37.81 -27.74 -33.56
C PRO A 68 -38.97 -27.13 -34.36
N ALA A 69 -38.96 -25.81 -34.56
CA ALA A 69 -39.79 -25.15 -35.55
C ALA A 69 -38.94 -24.12 -36.28
N ALA A 70 -38.24 -24.56 -37.33
CA ALA A 70 -37.55 -23.67 -38.25
C ALA A 70 -38.59 -22.97 -39.15
N TYR A 71 -39.07 -21.82 -38.71
CA TYR A 71 -39.76 -20.85 -39.56
C TYR A 71 -38.69 -20.04 -40.29
N ILE A 72 -38.51 -20.28 -41.59
CA ILE A 72 -37.57 -19.54 -42.43
C ILE A 72 -38.31 -18.30 -42.97
N GLU A 73 -38.11 -17.15 -42.33
CA GLU A 73 -38.45 -15.86 -42.94
C GLU A 73 -37.49 -15.54 -44.08
N LYS A 74 -38.08 -15.38 -45.26
CA LYS A 74 -37.40 -15.30 -46.55
C LYS A 74 -37.07 -13.84 -46.88
N THR A 75 -36.20 -13.17 -46.12
CA THR A 75 -35.61 -11.85 -46.47
C THR A 75 -34.29 -11.54 -45.74
N GLN A 76 -33.43 -12.52 -45.45
CA GLN A 76 -32.08 -12.21 -44.96
C GLN A 76 -31.10 -12.17 -46.15
N THR A 77 -30.86 -10.96 -46.67
CA THR A 77 -29.65 -10.66 -47.43
C THR A 77 -28.48 -10.84 -46.49
N CYS A 78 -27.77 -11.96 -46.62
CA CYS A 78 -26.54 -12.21 -45.88
C CYS A 78 -25.45 -11.23 -46.36
N THR A 79 -25.30 -10.10 -45.66
CA THR A 79 -24.12 -9.25 -45.83
C THR A 79 -23.00 -9.90 -45.02
N LEU A 80 -21.98 -10.42 -45.73
CA LEU A 80 -20.73 -10.84 -45.11
C LEU A 80 -19.95 -9.57 -44.75
N GLU A 81 -20.11 -9.09 -43.52
CA GLU A 81 -19.21 -8.10 -42.96
C GLU A 81 -17.95 -8.83 -42.48
N PHE A 82 -16.82 -8.52 -43.11
CA PHE A 82 -15.51 -8.86 -42.55
C PHE A 82 -14.94 -7.56 -41.99
N THR A 83 -14.65 -7.57 -40.70
CA THR A 83 -13.87 -6.50 -40.07
C THR A 83 -12.42 -6.75 -40.44
N VAL A 84 -11.82 -5.83 -41.21
CA VAL A 84 -10.37 -5.78 -41.34
C VAL A 84 -9.86 -5.23 -40.02
N THR A 85 -9.34 -6.10 -39.16
CA THR A 85 -8.62 -5.66 -37.95
C THR A 85 -7.40 -4.89 -38.44
N GLU A 86 -7.35 -3.62 -38.09
CA GLU A 86 -6.17 -2.78 -38.36
C GLU A 86 -4.97 -3.42 -37.66
N PRO A 87 -3.79 -3.50 -38.30
CA PRO A 87 -2.61 -4.07 -37.66
C PRO A 87 -2.34 -3.33 -36.35
N ASP A 88 -2.03 -4.10 -35.29
CA ASP A 88 -1.68 -3.53 -34.00
C ASP A 88 -0.49 -2.57 -34.19
N LYS A 89 -0.66 -1.32 -33.73
CA LYS A 89 0.42 -0.33 -33.78
C LYS A 89 1.57 -0.78 -32.87
N ILE A 90 2.79 -0.57 -33.34
CA ILE A 90 4.01 -0.90 -32.59
C ILE A 90 4.13 0.08 -31.42
N THR A 91 4.36 -0.45 -30.22
CA THR A 91 4.60 0.37 -29.04
C THR A 91 6.00 0.96 -29.07
N CYS A 92 6.19 2.07 -28.36
CA CYS A 92 7.49 2.71 -28.27
C CYS A 92 8.59 1.73 -27.80
N GLY A 93 9.80 1.88 -28.33
CA GLY A 93 10.98 1.08 -28.00
C GLY A 93 11.05 -0.27 -28.73
N LEU A 94 9.97 -0.67 -29.40
CA LEU A 94 9.96 -1.90 -30.20
C LEU A 94 10.39 -1.63 -31.65
N SER A 95 11.06 -2.62 -32.23
CA SER A 95 11.52 -2.56 -33.62
C SER A 95 10.47 -3.06 -34.61
N GLY A 96 10.67 -2.72 -35.89
CA GLY A 96 9.89 -3.26 -37.01
C GLY A 96 8.94 -2.28 -37.68
N CYS A 97 9.02 -0.99 -37.37
CA CYS A 97 8.30 0.03 -38.12
C CYS A 97 8.94 0.24 -39.50
N GLU A 98 8.13 0.45 -40.54
CA GLU A 98 8.60 0.88 -41.86
C GLU A 98 8.41 2.40 -42.03
N SER A 99 7.37 2.94 -41.39
CA SER A 99 6.92 4.33 -41.40
C SER A 99 6.35 4.75 -40.04
N ASP A 100 6.16 6.06 -39.82
CA ASP A 100 5.57 6.61 -38.59
C ASP A 100 4.14 6.09 -38.35
N ASP A 101 3.41 5.75 -39.41
CA ASP A 101 2.07 5.17 -39.32
C ASP A 101 2.08 3.77 -38.68
N ASP A 102 3.20 3.06 -38.63
CA ASP A 102 3.26 1.75 -37.97
C ASP A 102 3.35 1.87 -36.44
N CYS A 103 3.69 3.06 -35.94
CA CYS A 103 3.89 3.32 -34.54
C CYS A 103 2.60 3.77 -33.83
N SER A 104 2.55 3.58 -32.51
CA SER A 104 1.47 4.12 -31.67
C SER A 104 1.41 5.65 -31.75
N SER A 105 0.29 6.25 -31.37
CA SER A 105 0.07 7.70 -31.52
C SER A 105 1.19 8.54 -30.91
N ASN A 106 1.65 9.55 -31.66
CA ASN A 106 2.73 10.49 -31.32
C ASN A 106 4.15 9.91 -31.29
N LEU A 107 4.37 8.73 -31.86
CA LEU A 107 5.70 8.16 -32.04
C LEU A 107 6.15 8.30 -33.49
N ILE A 108 7.46 8.39 -33.69
CA ILE A 108 8.11 8.43 -34.99
C ILE A 108 8.93 7.16 -35.20
N CYS A 109 9.03 6.71 -36.45
CA CYS A 109 9.85 5.58 -36.84
C CYS A 109 11.28 6.06 -37.17
N ILE A 110 12.25 5.68 -36.34
CA ILE A 110 13.65 6.11 -36.48
C ILE A 110 14.54 4.91 -36.80
N GLU A 111 15.64 5.15 -37.53
CA GLU A 111 16.69 4.14 -37.79
C GLU A 111 17.84 4.37 -36.80
N ALA A 112 18.11 3.37 -35.95
CA ALA A 112 19.19 3.43 -34.97
C ALA A 112 20.54 3.01 -35.60
N ASP A 113 21.64 3.22 -34.87
CA ASP A 113 23.00 2.92 -35.36
C ASP A 113 23.26 1.43 -35.66
N ASN A 114 22.40 0.55 -35.13
CA ASN A 114 22.42 -0.88 -35.44
C ASN A 114 21.72 -1.23 -36.78
N GLY A 115 21.19 -0.24 -37.51
CA GLY A 115 20.51 -0.40 -38.80
C GLY A 115 19.06 -0.92 -38.71
N ASN A 116 18.54 -1.13 -37.50
CA ASN A 116 17.13 -1.49 -37.29
C ASN A 116 16.30 -0.23 -37.04
N LYS A 117 14.99 -0.32 -37.37
CA LYS A 117 14.03 0.76 -37.16
C LYS A 117 13.20 0.54 -35.90
N TYR A 118 12.99 1.59 -35.11
CA TYR A 118 12.28 1.59 -33.83
C TYR A 118 11.26 2.72 -33.78
N CYS A 119 10.15 2.50 -33.07
CA CYS A 119 9.23 3.57 -32.71
C CYS A 119 9.75 4.31 -31.48
N ALA A 120 9.91 5.63 -31.56
CA ALA A 120 10.44 6.46 -30.48
C ALA A 120 9.59 7.72 -30.30
N ASP A 121 9.61 8.29 -29.11
CA ASP A 121 9.14 9.65 -28.91
C ASP A 121 10.05 10.63 -29.69
N GLU A 122 9.47 11.69 -30.25
CA GLU A 122 10.22 12.68 -31.02
C GLU A 122 11.27 13.38 -30.15
N ASP A 123 10.96 13.60 -28.87
CA ASP A 123 11.83 14.27 -27.91
C ASP A 123 13.06 13.41 -27.54
N TYR A 124 12.98 12.08 -27.71
CA TYR A 124 14.04 11.13 -27.32
C TYR A 124 14.74 10.48 -28.51
N LYS A 125 14.53 10.98 -29.72
CA LYS A 125 15.11 10.46 -30.95
C LYS A 125 16.62 10.24 -30.87
N THR A 126 17.38 11.20 -30.36
CA THR A 126 18.85 11.11 -30.30
C THR A 126 19.29 10.00 -29.36
N ALA A 127 18.71 9.93 -28.14
CA ALA A 127 19.03 8.88 -27.17
C ALA A 127 18.68 7.48 -27.71
N CYS A 128 17.55 7.36 -28.40
CA CYS A 128 17.11 6.11 -29.02
C CYS A 128 17.99 5.65 -30.20
N ILE A 129 18.60 6.57 -30.96
CA ILE A 129 19.55 6.21 -32.03
C ILE A 129 20.81 5.57 -31.44
N ASP A 130 21.31 6.15 -30.33
CA ASP A 130 22.53 5.71 -29.65
C ASP A 130 22.33 4.38 -28.90
N ASP A 131 21.21 4.23 -28.20
CA ASP A 131 20.85 3.01 -27.45
C ASP A 131 19.36 2.67 -27.63
N PRO A 132 18.99 1.89 -28.65
CA PRO A 132 17.59 1.62 -28.99
C PRO A 132 16.96 0.60 -28.05
N ASN A 133 16.56 1.07 -26.88
CA ASN A 133 15.78 0.33 -25.89
C ASN A 133 14.57 1.15 -25.43
N THR A 134 13.63 0.52 -24.73
CA THR A 134 12.39 1.18 -24.29
C THR A 134 12.65 2.41 -23.43
N ASP A 135 13.64 2.40 -22.55
CA ASP A 135 13.89 3.52 -21.65
C ASP A 135 14.43 4.72 -22.42
N SER A 136 15.45 4.52 -23.26
CA SER A 136 16.04 5.57 -24.10
C SER A 136 15.08 6.13 -25.15
N CYS A 137 14.13 5.33 -25.64
CA CYS A 137 13.23 5.72 -26.72
C CYS A 137 11.91 6.32 -26.25
N CYS A 138 11.50 6.05 -25.00
CA CYS A 138 10.12 6.27 -24.56
C CYS A 138 9.99 6.98 -23.23
N THR A 139 11.03 6.91 -22.42
CA THR A 139 11.06 7.58 -21.13
C THR A 139 11.94 8.81 -21.32
N ALA A 140 11.54 9.92 -20.69
CA ALA A 140 12.47 11.02 -20.52
C ALA A 140 13.75 10.43 -19.91
N PRO A 141 14.94 10.69 -20.50
CA PRO A 141 16.16 10.31 -19.82
C PRO A 141 16.04 10.87 -18.41
N GLU A 142 16.16 10.01 -17.40
CA GLU A 142 16.26 10.49 -16.02
C GLU A 142 17.43 11.47 -16.07
N GLU A 143 17.11 12.76 -16.02
CA GLU A 143 18.14 13.77 -15.90
C GLU A 143 18.91 13.32 -14.67
N ASN A 144 20.19 12.99 -14.86
CA ASN A 144 21.07 12.66 -13.75
C ASN A 144 21.29 13.96 -12.98
N LEU A 145 20.22 14.39 -12.30
CA LEU A 145 20.18 15.54 -11.46
C LEU A 145 21.12 15.23 -10.32
N LEU A 146 22.10 16.10 -10.17
CA LEU A 146 23.10 16.02 -9.15
C LEU A 146 22.38 16.15 -7.79
N SER A 147 22.58 15.15 -6.93
CA SER A 147 22.08 15.23 -5.57
C SER A 147 22.82 16.36 -4.83
N CYS A 148 22.24 16.85 -3.74
CA CYS A 148 22.88 17.91 -2.97
C CYS A 148 24.30 17.53 -2.51
N GLY A 149 25.23 18.48 -2.64
CA GLY A 149 26.64 18.33 -2.33
C GLY A 149 27.46 17.67 -3.44
N GLU A 150 26.82 17.16 -4.49
CA GLU A 150 27.54 16.72 -5.69
C GLU A 150 28.07 17.92 -6.48
N LYS A 151 29.17 17.67 -7.19
CA LYS A 151 29.92 18.68 -7.93
C LYS A 151 29.65 18.59 -9.42
N ASP A 152 30.15 19.57 -10.16
CA ASP A 152 30.14 19.65 -11.63
C ASP A 152 28.78 20.06 -12.25
N CYS A 153 27.90 20.71 -11.46
CA CYS A 153 26.72 21.37 -12.01
C CYS A 153 27.12 22.57 -12.89
N THR A 154 26.46 22.75 -14.04
CA THR A 154 26.67 23.91 -14.92
C THR A 154 25.70 25.03 -14.57
N ASN A 155 24.46 24.66 -14.26
CA ASN A 155 23.32 25.50 -13.93
C ASN A 155 22.40 24.78 -12.92
N SER A 156 21.38 25.47 -12.38
CA SER A 156 20.51 24.88 -11.35
C SER A 156 19.60 23.77 -11.85
N ASP A 157 19.34 23.69 -13.16
CA ASP A 157 18.55 22.59 -13.75
C ASP A 157 19.35 21.27 -13.77
N ASP A 158 20.67 21.32 -13.52
CA ASP A 158 21.49 20.11 -13.37
C ASP A 158 21.40 19.51 -11.95
N CYS A 159 20.67 20.16 -11.01
CA CYS A 159 20.55 19.75 -9.62
C CYS A 159 19.16 19.17 -9.33
N GLU A 160 19.04 18.27 -8.35
CA GLU A 160 17.72 17.78 -7.90
C GLU A 160 16.82 18.94 -7.45
N ASP A 161 15.49 18.74 -7.58
CA ASP A 161 14.48 19.73 -7.19
C ASP A 161 14.72 20.25 -5.77
N GLY A 162 14.85 21.58 -5.65
CA GLY A 162 15.08 22.27 -4.36
C GLY A 162 16.53 22.64 -4.09
N TYR A 163 17.46 22.30 -4.99
CA TYR A 163 18.86 22.74 -4.91
C TYR A 163 19.20 23.74 -6.01
N VAL A 164 20.23 24.55 -5.76
CA VAL A 164 20.76 25.54 -6.70
C VAL A 164 22.24 25.30 -6.94
N CYS A 165 22.68 25.53 -8.18
CA CYS A 165 24.08 25.37 -8.53
C CYS A 165 24.89 26.60 -8.12
N ILE A 166 25.80 26.43 -7.15
CA ILE A 166 26.68 27.50 -6.65
C ILE A 166 28.12 27.30 -7.09
N SER A 167 28.86 28.41 -7.21
CA SER A 167 30.30 28.41 -7.49
C SER A 167 31.08 28.64 -6.21
N THR A 168 32.10 27.82 -5.94
CA THR A 168 32.95 27.97 -4.75
C THR A 168 34.26 28.65 -5.11
N SER A 169 35.13 28.88 -4.12
CA SER A 169 36.51 29.34 -4.37
C SER A 169 37.44 28.21 -4.81
N ASP A 170 36.98 26.95 -4.78
CA ASP A 170 37.79 25.80 -5.14
C ASP A 170 37.95 25.71 -6.65
N THR A 171 39.14 25.30 -7.07
CA THR A 171 39.42 25.01 -8.48
C THR A 171 39.81 23.57 -8.67
N ASP A 172 39.36 22.96 -9.77
CA ASP A 172 39.77 21.62 -10.17
C ASP A 172 41.27 21.58 -10.59
N GLY A 173 41.74 20.39 -11.01
CA GLY A 173 43.12 20.20 -11.48
C GLY A 173 43.49 21.01 -12.73
N ASP A 174 42.49 21.53 -13.44
CA ASP A 174 42.64 22.32 -14.67
C ASP A 174 42.48 23.83 -14.42
N GLY A 175 42.19 24.23 -13.16
CA GLY A 175 42.02 25.62 -12.76
C GLY A 175 40.61 26.18 -13.02
N ASN A 176 39.63 25.34 -13.33
CA ASN A 176 38.23 25.77 -13.45
C ASN A 176 37.59 25.82 -12.06
N ILE A 177 36.66 26.76 -11.87
CA ILE A 177 35.90 26.89 -10.62
C ILE A 177 35.00 25.66 -10.46
N VAL A 178 35.09 24.99 -9.32
CA VAL A 178 34.22 23.87 -8.98
C VAL A 178 32.86 24.42 -8.55
N LYS A 179 31.80 23.80 -9.08
CA LYS A 179 30.42 24.14 -8.75
C LYS A 179 29.74 22.97 -8.06
N TYR A 180 28.81 23.27 -7.15
CA TYR A 180 28.11 22.29 -6.32
C TYR A 180 26.62 22.58 -6.28
N CYS A 181 25.81 21.54 -6.19
CA CYS A 181 24.38 21.67 -5.86
C CYS A 181 24.21 21.86 -4.36
N ALA A 182 23.52 22.92 -3.94
CA ALA A 182 23.32 23.25 -2.53
C ALA A 182 21.88 23.66 -2.25
N ASP A 183 21.41 23.40 -1.04
CA ASP A 183 20.13 23.93 -0.57
C ASP A 183 20.19 25.46 -0.46
N GLU A 184 19.11 26.15 -0.84
CA GLU A 184 19.02 27.62 -0.76
C GLU A 184 19.24 28.13 0.67
N ASP A 185 18.91 27.34 1.69
CA ASP A 185 19.06 27.72 3.09
C ASP A 185 20.53 27.63 3.59
N TYR A 186 21.45 26.99 2.85
CA TYR A 186 22.83 26.73 3.27
C TYR A 186 23.89 27.25 2.28
N LEU A 187 23.55 28.24 1.45
CA LEU A 187 24.46 28.74 0.42
C LEU A 187 25.75 29.33 1.00
N ASP A 188 25.65 30.13 2.08
CA ASP A 188 26.81 30.78 2.69
C ASP A 188 27.76 29.75 3.34
N GLU A 189 27.20 28.74 4.01
CA GLU A 189 27.94 27.62 4.60
C GLU A 189 28.62 26.77 3.53
N CYS A 190 27.90 26.46 2.45
CA CYS A 190 28.43 25.67 1.34
C CYS A 190 29.55 26.40 0.59
N VAL A 191 29.46 27.72 0.41
CA VAL A 191 30.56 28.51 -0.19
C VAL A 191 31.80 28.52 0.71
N ALA A 192 31.62 28.52 2.03
CA ALA A 192 32.72 28.57 2.98
C ALA A 192 33.48 27.23 3.11
N ASP A 193 32.78 26.10 3.03
CA ASP A 193 33.36 24.76 3.11
C ASP A 193 32.49 23.79 2.30
N PRO A 194 32.73 23.59 1.00
CA PRO A 194 31.84 22.80 0.15
C PRO A 194 31.94 21.30 0.46
N SER A 195 30.91 20.77 1.10
CA SER A 195 30.77 19.35 1.40
C SER A 195 29.29 18.97 1.37
N SER A 196 28.98 17.70 1.16
CA SER A 196 27.58 17.22 1.27
C SER A 196 26.95 17.50 2.62
N THR A 197 27.72 17.68 3.69
CA THR A 197 27.16 17.97 5.01
C THR A 197 26.80 19.44 5.14
N THR A 198 27.70 20.33 4.73
CA THR A 198 27.54 21.79 4.84
C THR A 198 26.58 22.36 3.81
N CYS A 199 26.44 21.71 2.64
CA CYS A 199 25.56 22.16 1.58
C CYS A 199 24.12 21.68 1.71
N CYS A 200 23.85 20.66 2.54
CA CYS A 200 22.59 19.92 2.52
C CYS A 200 21.95 19.74 3.90
N GLU A 201 22.74 19.80 4.97
CA GLU A 201 22.24 19.60 6.32
C GLU A 201 22.41 20.86 7.15
N ALA A 202 21.39 21.16 7.97
CA ALA A 202 21.52 22.18 9.00
C ALA A 202 22.71 21.83 9.88
N THR A 203 23.70 22.72 9.90
CA THR A 203 24.80 22.58 10.84
C THR A 203 24.22 22.54 12.25
N VAL A 204 24.28 21.37 12.88
CA VAL A 204 23.91 21.25 14.29
C VAL A 204 24.90 22.08 15.06
N THR A 205 24.51 23.33 15.33
CA THR A 205 25.25 24.24 16.17
C THR A 205 25.30 23.58 17.54
N VAL A 206 26.38 22.84 17.80
CA VAL A 206 26.67 22.29 19.11
C VAL A 206 26.81 23.49 20.02
N THR A 207 25.71 23.85 20.68
CA THR A 207 25.73 24.86 21.74
C THR A 207 26.81 24.40 22.69
N PRO A 208 27.92 25.16 22.87
CA PRO A 208 29.02 24.71 23.68
C PRO A 208 28.43 24.42 25.05
N THR A 209 28.39 23.12 25.40
CA THR A 209 28.00 22.71 26.73
C THR A 209 29.08 23.29 27.62
N VAL A 210 28.75 24.40 28.27
CA VAL A 210 29.63 25.07 29.22
C VAL A 210 29.92 24.04 30.29
N THR A 211 31.08 23.40 30.21
CA THR A 211 31.61 22.55 31.28
C THR A 211 31.86 23.46 32.47
N THR A 212 30.84 23.65 33.29
CA THR A 212 30.94 24.35 34.55
C THR A 212 31.81 23.52 35.47
N THR A 213 33.09 23.89 35.59
CA THR A 213 33.95 23.47 36.69
C THR A 213 33.29 23.93 37.99
N VAL A 214 32.64 22.99 38.68
CA VAL A 214 31.96 23.20 39.95
C VAL A 214 32.96 23.66 41.02
N THR A 215 32.85 24.93 41.43
CA THR A 215 33.28 25.40 42.75
C THR A 215 32.06 25.35 43.66
N PRO A 216 32.11 24.71 44.84
CA PRO A 216 30.93 24.47 45.66
C PRO A 216 30.55 25.74 46.45
N THR A 217 29.41 26.37 46.15
CA THR A 217 28.78 27.33 47.07
C THR A 217 27.25 27.43 46.84
N THR A 218 26.53 27.01 47.88
CA THR A 218 25.13 27.28 48.30
C THR A 218 24.05 27.62 47.28
N THR A 219 23.15 26.64 47.13
CA THR A 219 21.69 26.74 47.29
C THR A 219 21.01 28.02 46.80
N VAL A 220 20.60 28.04 45.53
CA VAL A 220 19.44 28.79 45.07
C VAL A 220 18.54 27.87 44.27
N THR A 221 17.31 27.74 44.74
CA THR A 221 16.22 26.98 44.13
C THR A 221 15.73 27.70 42.88
N THR A 222 16.08 27.19 41.70
CA THR A 222 15.45 27.61 40.43
C THR A 222 14.68 26.45 39.84
N THR A 223 13.37 26.65 39.73
CA THR A 223 12.39 25.77 39.11
C THR A 223 12.71 25.62 37.62
N VAL A 224 13.24 24.46 37.24
CA VAL A 224 13.41 24.04 35.84
C VAL A 224 12.05 23.71 35.23
N THR A 225 11.72 24.41 34.15
CA THR A 225 10.58 24.07 33.28
C THR A 225 11.04 22.96 32.33
N PRO A 226 10.32 21.83 32.20
CA PRO A 226 10.74 20.74 31.34
C PRO A 226 10.59 21.13 29.87
N THR A 227 11.72 21.29 29.18
CA THR A 227 11.74 21.39 27.72
C THR A 227 11.49 20.00 27.13
N THR A 228 10.36 19.87 26.43
CA THR A 228 9.96 18.65 25.74
C THR A 228 10.85 18.42 24.53
N THR A 229 11.73 17.42 24.61
CA THR A 229 12.46 16.87 23.47
C THR A 229 11.45 16.26 22.49
N VAL A 230 11.32 16.87 21.31
CA VAL A 230 10.48 16.35 20.23
C VAL A 230 11.24 15.19 19.59
N THR A 231 10.83 13.96 19.88
CA THR A 231 11.33 12.77 19.19
C THR A 231 10.80 12.79 17.76
N ALA A 232 11.70 12.90 16.78
CA ALA A 232 11.35 12.80 15.37
C ALA A 232 10.61 11.46 15.13
N THR A 233 9.36 11.57 14.70
CA THR A 233 8.54 10.41 14.34
C THR A 233 9.01 9.94 12.98
N SER A 234 9.69 8.79 12.93
CA SER A 234 10.10 8.16 11.66
C SER A 234 8.84 7.85 10.84
N THR A 235 8.72 8.48 9.68
CA THR A 235 7.70 8.15 8.68
C THR A 235 7.91 6.69 8.24
N PRO A 236 6.91 5.80 8.41
CA PRO A 236 7.07 4.40 8.04
C PRO A 236 7.22 4.28 6.52
N THR A 237 8.31 3.65 6.07
CA THR A 237 8.50 3.29 4.66
C THR A 237 7.36 2.37 4.21
N PRO A 238 6.69 2.65 3.07
CA PRO A 238 5.61 1.81 2.58
C PRO A 238 6.17 0.43 2.22
N SER A 239 5.60 -0.62 2.81
CA SER A 239 5.91 -1.99 2.43
C SER A 239 5.11 -2.35 1.18
N VAL A 240 5.75 -3.01 0.22
CA VAL A 240 5.17 -3.39 -1.07
C VAL A 240 5.20 -4.93 -1.16
N THR A 241 4.15 -5.54 -1.69
CA THR A 241 4.09 -7.00 -1.92
C THR A 241 3.77 -7.29 -3.37
N THR A 242 4.54 -8.20 -3.97
CA THR A 242 4.28 -8.76 -5.29
C THR A 242 3.28 -9.90 -5.18
N VAL A 243 2.15 -9.77 -5.87
CA VAL A 243 1.07 -10.77 -5.88
C VAL A 243 1.04 -11.47 -7.24
N ILE A 244 1.05 -12.80 -7.22
CA ILE A 244 0.87 -13.63 -8.43
C ILE A 244 -0.62 -13.67 -8.76
N THR A 245 -1.04 -13.15 -9.91
CA THR A 245 -2.45 -12.95 -10.28
C THR A 245 -3.16 -14.21 -10.76
N THR A 246 -2.43 -15.29 -11.07
CA THR A 246 -3.02 -16.53 -11.60
C THR A 246 -3.56 -17.46 -10.51
N VAL A 247 -3.10 -17.32 -9.27
CA VAL A 247 -3.58 -18.13 -8.14
C VAL A 247 -5.00 -17.69 -7.76
N GLY A 248 -5.95 -18.62 -7.78
CA GLY A 248 -7.37 -18.37 -7.47
C GLY A 248 -8.21 -17.85 -8.64
N CYS A 249 -7.63 -17.72 -9.84
CA CYS A 249 -8.34 -17.22 -11.02
C CYS A 249 -9.41 -18.23 -11.49
N ASN A 250 -10.58 -17.73 -11.92
CA ASN A 250 -11.74 -18.52 -12.36
C ASN A 250 -12.42 -19.36 -11.25
N GLU A 251 -12.01 -19.24 -9.98
CA GLU A 251 -12.74 -19.87 -8.88
C GLU A 251 -14.18 -19.30 -8.82
N THR A 252 -15.16 -20.16 -8.55
CA THR A 252 -16.56 -19.71 -8.43
C THR A 252 -16.74 -18.88 -7.16
N CYS A 253 -17.41 -17.74 -7.27
CA CYS A 253 -17.64 -16.83 -6.14
C CYS A 253 -19.06 -16.26 -6.16
N ASN A 254 -19.54 -15.82 -5.00
CA ASN A 254 -20.78 -15.04 -4.87
C ASN A 254 -20.48 -13.59 -4.45
N ALA A 255 -19.37 -13.36 -3.74
CA ALA A 255 -18.89 -12.05 -3.31
C ALA A 255 -17.36 -11.96 -3.41
N ASN A 256 -16.81 -10.74 -3.37
CA ASN A 256 -15.35 -10.52 -3.44
C ASN A 256 -14.59 -11.23 -2.31
N ALA A 257 -15.21 -11.39 -1.14
CA ALA A 257 -14.61 -12.08 0.01
C ALA A 257 -14.43 -13.59 -0.21
N ASP A 258 -15.09 -14.17 -1.22
CA ASP A 258 -14.94 -15.59 -1.57
C ASP A 258 -13.66 -15.85 -2.38
N CYS A 259 -13.01 -14.81 -2.90
CA CYS A 259 -11.81 -14.95 -3.71
C CYS A 259 -10.55 -15.10 -2.84
N SER A 260 -9.79 -16.16 -3.08
CA SER A 260 -8.57 -16.51 -2.33
C SER A 260 -7.44 -15.47 -2.48
N ASN A 261 -7.47 -14.67 -3.55
CA ASN A 261 -6.44 -13.69 -3.89
C ASN A 261 -6.93 -12.27 -3.62
N ILE A 262 -6.13 -11.47 -2.90
CA ILE A 262 -6.46 -10.08 -2.55
C ILE A 262 -6.62 -9.15 -3.76
N SER A 263 -6.07 -9.54 -4.92
CA SER A 263 -6.18 -8.77 -6.16
C SER A 263 -7.36 -9.23 -7.03
N HIS A 264 -8.20 -10.17 -6.55
CA HIS A 264 -9.36 -10.64 -7.30
C HIS A 264 -10.67 -10.08 -6.76
N ILE A 265 -11.61 -9.85 -7.67
CA ILE A 265 -13.01 -9.50 -7.40
C ILE A 265 -13.93 -10.55 -8.00
N CYS A 266 -15.13 -10.67 -7.47
CA CYS A 266 -16.14 -11.55 -8.02
C CYS A 266 -16.84 -10.90 -9.22
N TYR A 267 -16.51 -11.34 -10.42
CA TYR A 267 -17.06 -10.80 -11.66
C TYR A 267 -17.68 -11.92 -12.50
N SER A 268 -18.97 -11.79 -12.81
CA SER A 268 -19.76 -12.83 -13.50
C SER A 268 -19.72 -14.21 -12.81
N GLY A 269 -19.69 -14.23 -11.47
CA GLY A 269 -19.67 -15.46 -10.67
C GLY A 269 -18.32 -16.17 -10.61
N GLN A 270 -17.25 -15.52 -11.09
CA GLN A 270 -15.88 -16.04 -11.07
C GLN A 270 -14.90 -15.01 -10.51
N CYS A 271 -13.87 -15.47 -9.81
CA CYS A 271 -12.78 -14.61 -9.34
C CYS A 271 -11.92 -14.14 -10.51
N ARG A 272 -11.87 -12.82 -10.68
CA ARG A 272 -11.20 -12.11 -11.77
C ARG A 272 -10.30 -11.03 -11.23
N LEU A 273 -9.22 -10.71 -11.96
CA LEU A 273 -8.32 -9.62 -11.60
C LEU A 273 -9.08 -8.27 -11.58
N ASP A 274 -9.00 -7.53 -10.49
CA ASP A 274 -9.72 -6.25 -10.31
C ASP A 274 -9.39 -5.19 -11.37
N VAL A 275 -8.13 -5.14 -11.83
CA VAL A 275 -7.66 -4.23 -12.88
C VAL A 275 -7.97 -4.72 -14.30
N ASN A 276 -8.37 -5.99 -14.48
CA ASN A 276 -8.74 -6.55 -15.78
C ASN A 276 -9.78 -7.69 -15.65
N PRO A 277 -11.03 -7.38 -15.24
CA PRO A 277 -12.00 -8.41 -14.86
C PRO A 277 -12.55 -9.21 -16.04
N THR A 278 -12.40 -8.71 -17.26
CA THR A 278 -12.85 -9.38 -18.50
C THR A 278 -11.91 -10.48 -18.97
N ASP A 279 -10.64 -10.48 -18.53
CA ASP A 279 -9.69 -11.50 -18.97
C ASP A 279 -9.93 -12.84 -18.28
N SER A 280 -10.10 -13.87 -19.11
CA SER A 280 -10.36 -15.22 -18.62
C SER A 280 -9.16 -15.85 -17.90
N GLN A 281 -7.95 -15.31 -18.12
CA GLN A 281 -6.69 -15.83 -17.59
C GLN A 281 -6.14 -15.01 -16.41
N CYS A 282 -6.87 -13.98 -15.94
CA CYS A 282 -6.45 -13.05 -14.90
C CYS A 282 -5.07 -12.43 -15.13
N LYS A 283 -4.77 -12.11 -16.39
CA LYS A 283 -3.58 -11.38 -16.81
C LYS A 283 -3.86 -9.90 -16.84
N LEU A 284 -2.80 -9.12 -16.62
CA LEU A 284 -2.82 -7.70 -16.92
C LEU A 284 -2.97 -7.48 -18.43
N ALA A 285 -3.34 -6.26 -18.84
CA ALA A 285 -3.49 -5.92 -20.25
C ALA A 285 -2.19 -6.13 -21.06
N ASN A 286 -1.02 -6.01 -20.41
CA ASN A 286 0.30 -6.29 -20.97
C ASN A 286 0.64 -7.81 -21.02
N GLY A 287 -0.26 -8.69 -20.58
CA GLY A 287 -0.04 -10.15 -20.54
C GLY A 287 0.71 -10.66 -19.29
N GLU A 288 1.12 -9.78 -18.38
CA GLU A 288 1.84 -10.12 -17.17
C GLU A 288 0.94 -10.82 -16.13
N THR A 289 1.56 -11.61 -15.26
CA THR A 289 0.88 -12.39 -14.20
C THR A 289 1.30 -11.98 -12.79
N THR A 290 1.99 -10.85 -12.65
CA THR A 290 2.44 -10.27 -11.39
C THR A 290 1.94 -8.85 -11.28
N ILE A 291 1.42 -8.49 -10.11
CA ILE A 291 1.07 -7.11 -9.79
C ILE A 291 1.72 -6.71 -8.48
N VAL A 292 2.36 -5.55 -8.50
CA VAL A 292 2.97 -4.94 -7.33
C VAL A 292 1.89 -4.10 -6.66
N ARG A 293 1.51 -4.45 -5.43
CA ARG A 293 0.61 -3.62 -4.63
C ARG A 293 1.34 -3.03 -3.44
N PRO A 294 1.16 -1.73 -3.16
CA PRO A 294 1.46 -1.23 -1.84
C PRO A 294 0.58 -2.00 -0.87
N ILE A 295 1.20 -2.61 0.15
CA ILE A 295 0.44 -3.16 1.26
C ILE A 295 -0.03 -1.91 2.01
N ASN A 296 -1.17 -1.36 1.61
CA ASN A 296 -1.98 -0.66 2.57
C ASN A 296 -2.36 -1.74 3.58
N VAL A 297 -1.49 -1.94 4.58
CA VAL A 297 -1.87 -2.59 5.83
C VAL A 297 -3.17 -1.88 6.18
N PRO A 298 -4.32 -2.56 6.15
CA PRO A 298 -5.55 -1.91 6.52
C PRO A 298 -5.35 -1.47 7.97
N THR A 299 -5.11 -0.18 8.17
CA THR A 299 -5.21 0.44 9.50
C THR A 299 -6.65 0.38 10.01
N GLU A 300 -7.57 -0.17 9.21
CA GLU A 300 -8.82 -0.81 9.61
C GLU A 300 -8.55 -2.12 10.39
N SER A 301 -7.80 -2.05 11.50
CA SER A 301 -7.88 -3.05 12.58
C SER A 301 -9.16 -2.86 13.38
N GLY A 302 -10.30 -2.79 12.67
CA GLY A 302 -11.63 -2.69 13.22
C GLY A 302 -12.60 -3.33 12.23
N PRO A 303 -13.54 -4.20 12.68
CA PRO A 303 -14.56 -4.72 11.80
C PRO A 303 -15.32 -3.52 11.20
N ALA A 304 -15.43 -3.49 9.87
CA ALA A 304 -16.15 -2.44 9.12
C ALA A 304 -17.60 -2.21 9.62
N ASP A 305 -18.11 -3.12 10.46
CA ASP A 305 -19.41 -3.08 11.11
C ASP A 305 -19.41 -2.65 12.58
N TRP A 306 -18.32 -2.13 13.15
CA TRP A 306 -18.32 -1.70 14.57
C TRP A 306 -19.41 -0.63 14.84
N MET A 307 -19.69 0.23 13.86
CA MET A 307 -20.75 1.24 13.95
C MET A 307 -22.15 0.60 13.95
N ASN A 308 -22.35 -0.50 13.23
CA ASN A 308 -23.59 -1.28 13.26
C ASN A 308 -23.72 -2.07 14.57
N TYR A 309 -22.60 -2.57 15.11
CA TYR A 309 -22.55 -3.20 16.44
C TYR A 309 -22.91 -2.24 17.57
N ILE A 310 -22.42 -0.99 17.52
CA ILE A 310 -22.78 0.03 18.51
C ILE A 310 -24.25 0.42 18.39
N LYS A 311 -24.78 0.58 17.17
CA LYS A 311 -26.22 0.87 16.96
C LYS A 311 -27.11 -0.27 17.48
N ALA A 312 -26.75 -1.52 17.21
CA ALA A 312 -27.48 -2.68 17.72
C ALA A 312 -27.39 -2.77 19.26
N GLY A 313 -26.20 -2.53 19.84
CA GLY A 313 -25.98 -2.54 21.28
C GLY A 313 -26.75 -1.46 22.03
N LEU A 314 -26.77 -0.22 21.53
CA LEU A 314 -27.55 0.88 22.11
C LEU A 314 -29.05 0.66 21.99
N GLY A 315 -29.53 0.09 20.88
CA GLY A 315 -30.94 -0.27 20.72
C GLY A 315 -31.41 -1.29 21.76
N ALA A 316 -30.62 -2.34 21.98
CA ALA A 316 -30.95 -3.38 22.97
C ALA A 316 -30.93 -2.84 24.41
N LEU A 317 -29.97 -1.99 24.77
CA LEU A 317 -29.91 -1.37 26.10
C LEU A 317 -31.05 -0.38 26.33
N GLY A 318 -31.45 0.38 25.30
CA GLY A 318 -32.59 1.31 25.38
C GLY A 318 -33.92 0.60 25.65
N VAL A 319 -34.18 -0.50 24.93
CA VAL A 319 -35.40 -1.30 25.15
C VAL A 319 -35.38 -2.00 26.51
N GLY A 320 -34.22 -2.50 26.95
CA GLY A 320 -34.06 -3.11 28.27
C GLY A 320 -34.30 -2.13 29.42
N ALA A 321 -33.79 -0.90 29.32
CA ALA A 321 -34.01 0.14 30.32
C ALA A 321 -35.49 0.60 30.37
N LEU A 322 -36.18 0.67 29.24
CA LEU A 322 -37.60 1.01 29.18
C LEU A 322 -38.46 -0.08 29.84
N LEU A 323 -38.14 -1.36 29.61
CA LEU A 323 -38.83 -2.50 30.24
C LEU A 323 -38.63 -2.53 31.76
N LEU A 324 -37.44 -2.17 32.25
CA LEU A 324 -37.17 -2.04 33.69
C LEU A 324 -37.88 -0.86 34.35
N LEU A 325 -38.24 0.19 33.62
CA LEU A 325 -39.03 1.32 34.14
C LEU A 325 -40.54 1.02 34.19
N LEU A 326 -41.01 0.04 33.42
CA LEU A 326 -42.42 -0.37 33.38
C LEU A 326 -42.76 -1.52 34.33
N LEU A 327 -41.75 -2.13 34.98
CA LEU A 327 -41.88 -3.20 35.98
C LEU A 327 -41.68 -2.66 37.40
#